data_AF-A0A9P5CC09-F1
#
_entry.id   AF-A0A9P5CC09-F1
#
_cell.length_a   1.000
_cell.length_b   1.000
_cell.length_c   1.000
_cell.angle_alpha   90.00
_cell.angle_beta   90.00
_cell.angle_gamma   90.00
#
_symmetry.space_group_name_H-M   'P 1'
#
loop_
_entity.id
_entity.type
_entity.pdbx_description
1 polymer ?
#
loop_
_entity_poly.entity_id
_entity_poly.type
_entity_poly.pdbx_seq_one_letter_code
_entity_poly.pdbx_strand_id
1 'polypeptide(L)'
;MNIGSGLQVACTQPHRLAATELASRVADEMGVVLGEEVGYQIGGVSMINKNKQKKTRLAYMTEGVLLRQLSMDRQTVLHHYEARTRRKIKISLHDSRRQIKSSLANSTLFSSNHGRF
;
A
#
# COMPACT_ATOMS: atom_id res chain seq x y z
N MET A 1 12.43 0.18 13.37
CA MET A 1 12.56 -1.00 12.48
C MET A 1 13.44 -0.60 11.31
N ASN A 2 14.63 -1.18 11.19
CA ASN A 2 15.53 -0.86 10.09
C ASN A 2 15.21 -1.77 8.90
N ILE A 3 14.51 -1.26 7.89
CA ILE A 3 14.19 -1.99 6.65
C ILE A 3 15.47 -2.01 5.81
N GLY A 4 16.04 -3.19 5.57
CA GLY A 4 17.37 -3.38 4.95
C GLY A 4 17.58 -2.59 3.66
N SER A 5 18.79 -2.09 3.46
CA SER A 5 19.21 -1.02 2.54
C SER A 5 19.19 -1.34 1.03
N GLY A 6 18.28 -2.20 0.56
CA GLY A 6 18.15 -2.48 -0.89
C GLY A 6 16.85 -3.17 -1.32
N LEU A 7 16.15 -3.81 -0.38
CA LEU A 7 14.94 -4.57 -0.65
C LEU A 7 13.69 -3.73 -0.39
N GLN A 8 12.74 -3.79 -1.32
CA GLN A 8 11.45 -3.13 -1.19
C GLN A 8 10.47 -4.10 -0.51
N VAL A 9 9.66 -3.62 0.42
CA VAL A 9 8.57 -4.41 1.02
C VAL A 9 7.31 -4.18 0.18
N ALA A 10 6.77 -5.25 -0.41
CA ALA A 10 5.50 -5.20 -1.13
C ALA A 10 4.35 -5.72 -0.27
N CYS A 11 3.31 -4.90 -0.11
CA CYS A 11 2.06 -5.26 0.57
C CYS A 11 0.93 -5.33 -0.44
N THR A 12 0.41 -6.52 -0.72
CA THR A 12 -0.69 -6.70 -1.68
C THR A 12 -2.05 -6.41 -1.05
N GLN A 13 -2.91 -5.70 -1.78
CA GLN A 13 -4.32 -5.51 -1.47
C GLN A 13 -5.20 -6.01 -2.64
N PRO A 14 -6.38 -6.59 -2.38
CA PRO A 14 -7.27 -7.04 -3.45
C PRO A 14 -7.90 -5.87 -4.23
N HIS A 15 -8.05 -4.71 -3.60
CA HIS A 15 -8.71 -3.54 -4.18
C HIS A 15 -7.75 -2.36 -4.35
N ARG A 16 -7.89 -1.64 -5.47
CA ARG A 16 -7.08 -0.47 -5.80
C ARG A 16 -7.20 0.62 -4.74
N LEU A 17 -8.43 0.96 -4.34
CA LEU A 17 -8.69 1.98 -3.33
C LEU A 17 -7.99 1.65 -2.00
N ALA A 18 -8.06 0.40 -1.54
CA ALA A 18 -7.39 -0.01 -0.32
C ALA A 18 -5.86 0.15 -0.39
N ALA A 19 -5.24 -0.13 -1.54
CA ALA A 19 -3.79 0.07 -1.71
C ALA A 19 -3.41 1.56 -1.66
N THR A 20 -4.19 2.42 -2.32
CA THR A 20 -3.96 3.87 -2.35
C THR A 20 -4.14 4.49 -0.96
N GLU A 21 -5.25 4.19 -0.28
CA GLU A 21 -5.58 4.72 1.05
C GLU A 21 -4.55 4.31 2.10
N LEU A 22 -4.15 3.03 2.11
CA LEU A 22 -3.12 2.55 3.04
C LEU A 22 -1.77 3.21 2.79
N ALA A 23 -1.39 3.40 1.53
CA ALA A 23 -0.13 4.07 1.20
C ALA A 23 -0.13 5.54 1.64
N SER A 24 -1.20 6.27 1.34
CA SER A 24 -1.35 7.68 1.75
C SER A 24 -1.27 7.80 3.26
N ARG A 25 -2.10 7.02 3.96
CA ARG A 25 -2.17 7.10 5.42
C ARG A 25 -0.87 6.72 6.11
N VAL A 26 -0.18 5.68 5.63
CA VAL A 26 1.11 5.27 6.22
C VAL A 26 2.20 6.28 5.89
N ALA A 27 2.15 6.95 4.73
CA ALA A 27 3.05 8.06 4.44
C ALA A 27 2.82 9.21 5.44
N ASP A 28 1.57 9.57 5.70
CA ASP A 28 1.18 10.62 6.65
C ASP A 28 1.60 10.27 8.08
N GLU A 29 1.33 9.04 8.54
CA GLU A 29 1.72 8.56 9.88
C GLU A 29 3.24 8.51 10.09
N MET A 30 4.00 8.33 9.02
CA MET A 30 5.48 8.38 9.06
C MET A 30 6.05 9.77 8.79
N GLY A 31 5.22 10.77 8.46
CA GLY A 31 5.67 12.12 8.11
C GLY A 31 6.52 12.16 6.84
N VAL A 32 6.29 11.24 5.90
CA VAL A 32 7.02 11.16 4.63
C VAL A 32 6.12 11.50 3.45
N VAL A 33 6.71 11.99 2.37
CA VAL A 33 5.96 12.27 1.13
C VAL A 33 5.59 10.95 0.45
N LEU A 34 4.32 10.81 0.08
CA LEU A 34 3.84 9.67 -0.70
C LEU A 34 4.60 9.58 -2.03
N GLY A 35 5.15 8.40 -2.31
CA GLY A 35 6.04 8.14 -3.43
C GLY A 35 7.51 8.10 -3.05
N GLU A 36 7.92 8.68 -1.91
CA GLU A 36 9.29 8.58 -1.40
C GLU A 36 9.46 7.26 -0.63
N GLU A 37 9.48 7.26 0.70
CA GLU A 37 9.69 6.03 1.48
C GLU A 37 8.51 5.04 1.42
N VAL A 38 7.29 5.56 1.25
CA VAL A 38 6.04 4.80 1.11
C VAL A 38 5.38 5.15 -0.20
N GLY A 39 4.84 4.17 -0.92
CA GLY A 39 4.17 4.40 -2.18
C GLY A 39 3.18 3.32 -2.54
N TYR A 40 2.59 3.42 -3.73
CA TYR A 40 1.69 2.39 -4.24
C TYR A 40 1.83 2.13 -5.74
N GLN A 41 1.40 0.95 -6.17
CA GLN A 41 1.30 0.58 -7.58
C GLN A 41 0.00 -0.20 -7.85
N ILE A 42 -0.89 0.38 -8.66
CA ILE A 42 -2.22 -0.19 -8.94
C ILE A 42 -2.48 -0.17 -10.45
N GLY A 43 -2.72 -1.34 -11.04
CA GLY A 43 -2.92 -1.46 -12.49
C GLY A 43 -1.76 -0.83 -13.29
N GLY A 44 -2.02 0.28 -13.96
CA GLY A 44 -1.03 1.08 -14.70
C GLY A 44 -0.49 2.32 -13.96
N VAL A 45 -1.03 2.65 -12.79
CA VAL A 45 -0.63 3.83 -12.01
C VAL A 45 0.44 3.44 -11.01
N SER A 46 1.49 4.24 -10.91
CA SER A 46 2.68 3.98 -10.09
C SER A 46 3.09 5.24 -9.36
N MET A 47 2.94 5.24 -8.04
CA MET A 47 3.42 6.27 -7.12
C MET A 47 4.54 5.67 -6.25
N ILE A 48 5.65 5.30 -6.90
CA ILE A 48 6.87 4.81 -6.24
C ILE A 48 8.10 5.46 -6.88
N ASN A 49 9.06 5.86 -6.05
CA ASN A 49 10.35 6.36 -6.49
C ASN A 49 11.28 5.17 -6.81
N LYS A 50 11.73 5.10 -8.06
CA LYS A 50 12.63 4.06 -8.58
C LYS A 50 14.09 4.49 -8.61
N ASN A 51 14.42 5.69 -8.16
CA ASN A 51 15.78 6.18 -8.14
C ASN A 51 16.63 5.38 -7.15
N LYS A 52 17.80 4.91 -7.59
CA LYS A 52 18.68 4.04 -6.79
C LYS A 52 19.07 4.63 -5.42
N GLN A 53 19.07 5.95 -5.28
CA GLN A 53 19.46 6.67 -4.06
C GLN A 53 18.29 6.92 -3.08
N LYS A 54 17.05 7.05 -3.58
CA LYS A 54 15.85 7.37 -2.79
C LYS A 54 14.69 6.42 -3.14
N LYS A 55 15.00 5.13 -3.18
CA LYS A 55 14.05 4.11 -3.60
C LYS A 55 12.94 3.97 -2.56
N THR A 56 11.69 3.83 -3.02
CA THR A 56 10.58 3.50 -2.13
C THR A 56 10.81 2.18 -1.42
N ARG A 57 10.70 2.21 -0.09
CA ARG A 57 10.99 1.08 0.80
C ARG A 57 9.75 0.25 1.07
N LEU A 58 8.58 0.87 1.11
CA LEU A 58 7.29 0.21 1.31
C LEU A 58 6.35 0.53 0.15
N ALA A 59 5.91 -0.48 -0.60
CA ALA A 59 4.94 -0.32 -1.67
C ALA A 59 3.67 -1.14 -1.41
N TYR A 60 2.53 -0.47 -1.45
CA TYR A 60 1.23 -1.13 -1.52
C TYR A 60 0.86 -1.39 -2.97
N MET A 61 0.41 -2.59 -3.31
CA MET A 61 0.05 -2.89 -4.70
C MET A 61 -1.16 -3.79 -4.81
N THR A 62 -1.79 -3.83 -5.99
CA THR A 62 -2.79 -4.87 -6.23
C THR A 62 -2.13 -6.21 -6.58
N GLU A 63 -2.83 -7.31 -6.28
CA GLU A 63 -2.38 -8.65 -6.66
C GLU A 63 -2.12 -8.76 -8.18
N GLY A 64 -2.98 -8.15 -9.00
CA GLY A 64 -2.79 -8.11 -10.45
C GLY A 64 -1.49 -7.42 -10.90
N VAL A 65 -1.00 -6.42 -10.15
CA VAL A 65 0.30 -5.77 -10.44
C VAL A 65 1.44 -6.74 -10.14
N LEU A 66 1.41 -7.40 -8.99
CA LEU A 66 2.42 -8.37 -8.60
C LEU A 66 2.49 -9.55 -9.57
N LEU A 67 1.32 -10.10 -9.94
CA LEU A 67 1.22 -11.19 -10.91
C LEU A 67 1.76 -10.78 -12.27
N ARG A 68 1.43 -9.58 -12.76
CA ARG A 68 1.97 -9.06 -14.02
C ARG A 68 3.49 -8.92 -13.98
N GLN A 69 4.05 -8.40 -12.89
CA GLN A 69 5.51 -8.28 -12.74
C GLN A 69 6.19 -9.64 -12.74
N LEU A 70 5.63 -10.64 -12.04
CA LEU A 70 6.14 -12.00 -12.01
C LEU A 70 6.09 -12.69 -13.38
N SER A 71 5.05 -12.42 -14.17
CA SER A 71 4.94 -12.95 -15.54
C SER A 71 5.95 -12.31 -16.51
N MET A 72 6.33 -11.05 -16.28
CA MET A 72 7.29 -10.35 -17.12
C MET A 72 8.73 -10.72 -16.78
N ASP A 73 9.09 -10.67 -15.49
CA ASP A 73 10.44 -10.99 -15.03
C ASP A 73 10.41 -11.48 -13.57
N ARG A 74 10.22 -12.79 -13.42
CA ARG A 74 10.20 -13.46 -12.12
C ARG A 74 11.49 -13.26 -11.33
N GLN A 75 12.64 -13.30 -12.00
CA GLN A 75 13.94 -13.26 -11.33
C GLN A 75 14.13 -11.87 -10.70
N THR A 76 13.85 -10.81 -11.45
CA THR A 76 13.94 -9.44 -10.94
C THR A 76 13.00 -9.20 -9.76
N VAL A 77 11.76 -9.68 -9.79
CA VAL A 77 10.79 -9.52 -8.69
C VAL A 77 11.28 -10.18 -7.40
N LEU A 78 11.87 -11.38 -7.49
CA LEU A 78 12.39 -12.09 -6.31
C LEU A 78 13.63 -11.41 -5.71
N HIS A 79 14.44 -10.74 -6.53
CA HIS A 79 15.57 -9.94 -6.05
C HIS A 79 15.16 -8.56 -5.52
N HIS A 80 14.03 -8.01 -5.99
CA HIS A 80 13.58 -6.67 -5.61
C HIS A 80 12.79 -6.62 -4.31
N TYR A 81 11.99 -7.65 -4.04
CA TYR A 81 11.12 -7.69 -2.87
C TYR A 81 11.61 -8.67 -1.82
N GLU A 82 11.67 -8.22 -0.56
CA GLU A 82 11.81 -9.16 0.56
C GLU A 82 10.55 -10.02 0.64
N ALA A 83 10.65 -11.30 0.30
CA ALA A 83 9.59 -12.28 0.47
C ALA A 83 9.38 -12.54 1.98
N ARG A 84 8.65 -11.65 2.66
CA ARG A 84 8.19 -11.90 4.04
C ARG A 84 6.99 -12.84 4.01
N THR A 85 7.27 -14.14 4.00
CA THR A 85 6.26 -15.21 4.07
C THR A 85 5.43 -15.10 5.35
N ARG A 86 4.25 -14.49 5.23
CA ARG A 86 3.00 -14.63 6.00
C ARG A 86 2.94 -14.44 7.53
N ARG A 87 4.00 -14.37 8.32
CA ARG A 87 3.84 -14.35 9.81
C ARG A 87 3.86 -13.01 10.53
N LYS A 88 4.38 -11.91 9.96
CA LYS A 88 4.43 -10.60 10.65
C LYS A 88 3.57 -9.48 10.07
N ILE A 89 3.10 -9.61 8.81
CA ILE A 89 2.23 -8.60 8.17
C ILE A 89 0.75 -8.74 8.62
N LYS A 90 0.39 -9.82 9.32
CA LYS A 90 -0.99 -10.06 9.79
C LYS A 90 -1.42 -9.13 10.94
N ILE A 91 -0.47 -8.67 11.76
CA ILE A 91 -0.76 -7.88 12.97
C ILE A 91 -1.12 -6.44 12.59
N SER A 92 -0.47 -5.87 11.57
CA SER A 92 -0.77 -4.52 11.07
C SER A 92 -2.01 -4.49 10.15
N LEU A 93 -2.20 -5.51 9.29
CA LEU A 93 -3.37 -5.57 8.38
C LEU A 93 -4.72 -5.77 9.09
N HIS A 94 -4.75 -6.47 10.23
CA HIS A 94 -6.00 -6.62 10.99
C HIS A 94 -6.44 -5.29 11.62
N ASP A 95 -5.47 -4.47 12.04
CA ASP A 95 -5.72 -3.16 12.64
C ASP A 95 -6.18 -2.14 11.58
N SER A 96 -5.55 -2.14 10.41
CA SER A 96 -5.97 -1.28 9.30
C SER A 96 -7.35 -1.67 8.75
N ARG A 97 -7.72 -2.96 8.72
CA ARG A 97 -9.10 -3.38 8.35
C ARG A 97 -10.13 -2.93 9.38
N ARG A 98 -9.76 -2.82 10.66
CA ARG A 98 -10.62 -2.31 11.72
C ARG A 98 -10.83 -0.79 11.58
N GLN A 99 -9.75 -0.05 11.32
CA GLN A 99 -9.81 1.41 11.16
C GLN A 99 -10.42 1.88 9.83
N ILE A 100 -10.23 1.13 8.73
CA ILE A 100 -10.91 1.42 7.46
C ILE A 100 -12.42 1.17 7.60
N LYS A 101 -12.83 0.08 8.27
CA LYS A 101 -14.25 -0.17 8.56
C LYS A 101 -14.86 0.91 9.45
N SER A 102 -14.15 1.41 10.46
CA SER A 102 -14.65 2.51 11.30
C SER A 102 -14.73 3.84 10.52
N SER A 103 -13.78 4.12 9.62
CA SER A 103 -13.82 5.33 8.79
C SER A 103 -14.98 5.30 7.78
N LEU A 104 -15.23 4.16 7.13
CA LEU A 104 -16.36 3.97 6.21
C LEU A 104 -17.73 3.96 6.93
N ALA A 105 -17.77 3.47 8.17
CA ALA A 105 -18.98 3.53 9.00
C ALA A 105 -19.31 4.96 9.47
N ASN A 106 -18.30 5.80 9.69
CA ASN A 106 -18.50 7.20 10.07
C ASN A 106 -18.88 8.08 8.87
N SER A 107 -18.44 7.75 7.65
CA SER A 107 -18.81 8.50 6.44
C SER A 107 -20.23 8.22 5.93
N THR A 108 -20.85 7.12 6.33
CA THR A 108 -22.25 6.78 5.98
C THR A 108 -23.29 7.42 6.92
N LEU A 109 -22.87 7.99 8.04
CA LEU A 109 -23.74 8.72 8.98
C LEU A 109 -23.93 10.21 8.66
N PHE A 110 -23.39 10.71 7.53
CA PHE A 110 -23.50 12.13 7.14
C PHE A 110 -24.26 12.36 5.82
N SER A 111 -25.19 11.48 5.47
CA SER A 111 -26.17 11.75 4.41
C SER A 111 -27.57 11.36 4.86
N SER A 112 -28.15 12.18 5.73
CA SER A 112 -29.60 12.29 5.94
C SER A 112 -29.89 13.62 6.63
N ASN A 113 -29.95 14.68 5.82
CA ASN A 113 -30.83 15.83 6.05
C ASN A 113 -30.72 16.77 4.85
N HIS A 114 -31.47 16.47 3.79
CA HIS A 114 -32.05 17.48 2.90
C HIS A 114 -33.48 17.03 2.59
N GLY A 115 -34.40 17.46 3.44
CA GLY A 115 -35.83 17.36 3.25
C GLY A 115 -36.48 18.59 3.86
N ARG A 116 -37.23 19.32 3.02
CA ARG A 116 -38.02 20.54 3.27
C ARG A 116 -37.23 21.84 3.31
N PHE A 117 -37.29 22.63 2.24
CA PHE A 117 -38.39 23.56 1.96
C PHE A 117 -38.66 23.61 0.45
#